data_AF-A0A2K4FPS0-F1
#
_entry.id   AF-A0A2K4FPS0-F1
#
_cell.length_a   1.000
_cell.length_b   1.000
_cell.length_c   1.000
_cell.angle_alpha   90.00
_cell.angle_beta   90.00
_cell.angle_gamma   90.00
#
_symmetry.space_group_name_H-M   'P 1'
#
loop_
_entity.id
_entity.type
_entity.pdbx_description
1 polymer ?
#
loop_
_entity_poly.entity_id
_entity_poly.type
_entity_poly.pdbx_seq_one_letter_code
_entity_poly.pdbx_strand_id
1 'polypeptide(L)'
;MTHYVVYLDKFGHVGQYVSRHHPRYKTHPAFGFAGLILPATESHLFQTIQCADWICGLIGRLTALLVAPDEYPELEPFDKYFSDRIAKVTMPSSGLEHQKTAEVPAERAGEAIPDATGALAGN
;
A
#
# COMPACT_ATOMS: atom_id res chain seq x y z
N MET A 1 -20.22 17.55 13.50
CA MET A 1 -19.57 17.23 12.21
C MET A 1 -18.23 16.60 12.55
N THR A 2 -18.00 15.35 12.16
CA THR A 2 -16.75 14.64 12.48
C THR A 2 -15.70 15.02 11.45
N HIS A 3 -14.62 15.64 11.89
CA HIS A 3 -13.46 15.92 11.04
C HIS A 3 -12.51 14.73 11.10
N TYR A 4 -11.92 14.38 9.97
CA TYR A 4 -10.92 13.32 9.86
C TYR A 4 -9.59 13.91 9.43
N VAL A 5 -8.50 13.32 9.92
CA VAL A 5 -7.14 13.63 9.50
C VAL A 5 -6.60 12.39 8.79
N VAL A 6 -6.04 12.60 7.60
CA VAL A 6 -5.40 11.57 6.80
C VAL A 6 -3.89 11.76 6.91
N TYR A 7 -3.18 10.72 7.32
CA TYR A 7 -1.72 10.66 7.29
C TYR A 7 -1.30 9.70 6.20
N LEU A 8 -0.39 10.16 5.33
CA LEU A 8 0.22 9.37 4.27
C LEU A 8 1.72 9.59 4.36
N ASP A 9 2.48 8.49 4.29
CA ASP A 9 3.92 8.52 4.22
C ASP A 9 4.41 7.56 3.13
N LYS A 10 5.67 7.73 2.74
CA LYS A 10 6.33 6.99 1.66
C LYS A 10 7.11 5.81 2.24
N PHE A 11 7.07 4.67 1.56
CA PHE A 11 8.03 3.59 1.75
C PHE A 11 8.81 3.29 0.47
N GLY A 12 10.05 2.82 0.64
CA GLY A 12 10.99 2.61 -0.45
C GLY A 12 11.53 3.92 -1.05
N HIS A 13 12.25 3.83 -2.16
CA HIS A 13 12.81 4.99 -2.86
C HIS A 13 12.55 4.87 -4.36
N VAL A 14 12.37 6.03 -5.01
CA VAL A 14 12.15 6.09 -6.47
C VAL A 14 13.48 5.79 -7.16
N GLY A 15 13.67 4.55 -7.58
CA GLY A 15 14.90 4.09 -8.23
C GLY A 15 14.79 2.66 -8.74
N GLN A 16 15.65 2.30 -9.68
CA GLN A 16 15.69 0.95 -10.24
C GLN A 16 16.20 -0.05 -9.19
N TYR A 17 15.55 -1.21 -9.16
CA TYR A 17 15.95 -2.35 -8.35
C TYR A 17 16.28 -3.54 -9.24
N VAL A 18 17.47 -4.10 -9.05
CA VAL A 18 17.92 -5.34 -9.69
C VAL A 18 18.19 -6.41 -8.63
N SER A 19 18.95 -6.04 -7.59
CA SER A 19 19.14 -6.86 -6.39
C SER A 19 19.66 -5.97 -5.26
N ARG A 20 19.51 -6.43 -4.03
CA ARG A 20 20.05 -5.80 -2.82
C ARG A 20 21.56 -5.60 -2.86
N HIS A 21 22.28 -6.48 -3.56
CA HIS A 21 23.73 -6.46 -3.67
C HIS A 21 24.24 -5.73 -4.92
N HIS A 22 23.36 -5.28 -5.82
CA HIS A 22 23.78 -4.60 -7.04
C HIS A 22 24.49 -3.26 -6.70
N PRO A 23 25.66 -2.95 -7.27
CA PRO A 23 26.44 -1.77 -6.90
C PRO A 23 25.69 -0.45 -7.15
N ARG A 24 24.79 -0.42 -8.13
CA ARG A 24 24.06 0.80 -8.56
C ARG A 24 22.53 0.74 -8.38
N TYR A 25 21.92 -0.44 -8.33
CA TYR A 25 20.46 -0.61 -8.49
C TYR A 25 19.90 -1.44 -7.33
N LYS A 26 19.99 -0.87 -6.13
CA LYS A 26 19.74 -1.54 -4.83
C LYS A 26 18.83 -0.73 -3.89
N THR A 27 18.01 0.15 -4.43
CA THR A 27 17.38 1.23 -3.67
C THR A 27 16.22 0.75 -2.78
N HIS A 28 15.31 -0.06 -3.32
CA HIS A 28 14.32 -0.90 -2.61
C HIS A 28 13.53 -1.71 -3.67
N PRO A 29 13.14 -2.96 -3.44
CA PRO A 29 12.38 -3.78 -4.42
C PRO A 29 10.97 -3.27 -4.72
N ALA A 30 10.42 -2.41 -3.84
CA ALA A 30 9.09 -1.83 -3.99
C ALA A 30 9.08 -0.35 -3.60
N PHE A 31 8.18 0.42 -4.20
CA PHE A 31 7.97 1.83 -3.87
C PHE A 31 6.47 2.10 -3.78
N GLY A 32 6.05 2.85 -2.77
CA GLY A 32 4.64 3.19 -2.60
C GLY A 32 4.39 4.11 -1.41
N PHE A 33 3.11 4.25 -1.07
CA PHE A 33 2.64 5.02 0.07
C PHE A 33 1.81 4.13 1.00
N ALA A 34 1.94 4.35 2.30
CA ALA A 34 1.03 3.77 3.29
C ALA A 34 0.62 4.85 4.29
N GLY A 35 -0.51 4.63 4.97
CA GLY A 35 -1.08 5.67 5.80
C GLY A 35 -2.34 5.24 6.53
N LEU A 36 -2.89 6.15 7.32
CA LEU A 36 -3.99 5.91 8.23
C LEU A 36 -4.92 7.13 8.29
N ILE A 37 -6.21 6.89 8.48
CA ILE A 37 -7.24 7.92 8.65
C ILE A 37 -7.75 7.85 10.09
N LEU A 38 -7.72 8.98 10.80
CA LEU A 38 -8.17 9.06 12.20
C LEU A 38 -9.15 10.23 12.42
N PRO A 39 -10.10 10.12 13.36
CA PRO A 39 -10.89 11.26 13.80
C PRO A 39 -10.01 12.37 14.39
N ALA A 40 -10.25 13.62 13.99
CA ALA A 40 -9.44 14.77 14.36
C ALA A 40 -9.44 15.07 15.88
N THR A 41 -10.49 14.66 16.59
CA THR A 41 -10.62 14.81 18.05
C THR A 41 -9.60 14.00 18.84
N GLU A 42 -9.00 12.97 18.23
CA GLU A 42 -7.96 12.13 18.86
C GLU A 42 -6.54 12.52 18.43
N SER A 43 -6.37 13.62 17.67
CA SER A 43 -5.07 14.03 17.14
C SER A 43 -4.25 14.84 18.16
N HIS A 44 -3.65 14.17 19.13
CA HIS A 44 -2.56 14.73 19.93
C HIS A 44 -1.27 14.61 19.10
N LEU A 45 -1.03 15.64 18.27
CA LEU A 45 -0.33 15.67 16.98
C LEU A 45 1.17 15.27 16.87
N PHE A 46 1.72 14.43 17.74
CA PHE A 46 3.08 13.87 17.54
C PHE A 46 3.12 12.35 17.43
N GLN A 47 2.20 11.64 18.08
CA GLN A 47 2.18 10.17 18.06
C GLN A 47 1.61 9.61 16.75
N THR A 48 0.69 10.34 16.11
CA THR A 48 0.07 9.93 14.84
C THR A 48 1.04 9.95 13.67
N ILE A 49 1.95 10.95 13.62
CA ILE A 49 3.00 11.05 12.60
C ILE A 49 4.01 9.91 12.76
N GLN A 50 4.45 9.64 13.99
CA GLN A 50 5.35 8.51 14.26
C GLN A 50 4.70 7.16 13.96
N CYS A 51 3.39 7.03 14.21
CA CYS A 51 2.64 5.83 13.85
C CYS A 51 2.58 5.61 12.33
N ALA A 52 2.38 6.67 11.54
CA ALA A 52 2.38 6.56 10.08
C ALA A 52 3.74 6.11 9.52
N ASP A 53 4.84 6.67 10.05
CA ASP A 53 6.21 6.25 9.70
C ASP A 53 6.45 4.76 10.04
N TRP A 54 6.02 4.32 11.22
CA TRP A 54 6.15 2.92 11.63
C TRP A 54 5.33 1.97 10.75
N ILE A 55 4.11 2.36 10.35
CA ILE A 55 3.28 1.59 9.42
C ILE A 55 3.93 1.53 8.04
N CYS A 56 4.43 2.64 7.50
CA CYS A 56 5.16 2.64 6.23
C CYS A 56 6.39 1.75 6.27
N GLY A 57 7.17 1.82 7.36
CA GLY A 57 8.32 0.96 7.56
C GLY A 57 7.96 -0.53 7.64
N LEU A 58 6.84 -0.87 8.28
CA LEU A 58 6.34 -2.25 8.36
C LEU A 58 5.85 -2.75 7.00
N ILE A 59 5.00 -1.99 6.31
CA ILE A 59 4.50 -2.33 4.97
C ILE A 59 5.67 -2.46 3.98
N GLY A 60 6.66 -1.58 4.05
CA GLY A 60 7.86 -1.67 3.23
C GLY A 60 8.62 -2.98 3.41
N ARG A 61 8.82 -3.43 4.67
CA ARG A 61 9.48 -4.71 4.98
C ARG A 61 8.68 -5.92 4.50
N LEU A 62 7.37 -5.94 4.76
CA LEU A 62 6.50 -7.02 4.28
C LEU A 62 6.51 -7.08 2.74
N THR A 63 6.43 -5.93 2.08
CA THR A 63 6.49 -5.86 0.62
C THR A 63 7.85 -6.32 0.08
N ALA A 64 8.95 -5.97 0.74
CA ALA A 64 10.28 -6.44 0.34
C ALA A 64 10.41 -7.97 0.43
N LEU A 65 9.91 -8.58 1.51
CA LEU A 65 9.86 -10.04 1.65
C LEU A 65 8.96 -10.66 0.57
N LEU A 66 7.79 -10.07 0.29
CA LEU A 66 6.86 -10.59 -0.71
C LEU A 66 7.43 -10.55 -2.14
N VAL A 67 8.16 -9.48 -2.48
CA VAL A 67 8.71 -9.28 -3.83
C VAL A 67 10.02 -10.04 -4.04
N ALA A 68 10.85 -10.16 -3.01
CA ALA A 68 12.17 -10.79 -3.09
C ALA A 68 12.48 -11.64 -1.83
N PRO A 69 11.76 -12.75 -1.61
CA PRO A 69 11.88 -13.54 -0.38
C PRO A 69 13.29 -14.11 -0.15
N ASP A 70 13.98 -14.47 -1.23
CA ASP A 70 15.36 -15.00 -1.17
C ASP A 70 16.39 -13.94 -0.78
N GLU A 71 16.11 -12.65 -1.01
CA GLU A 71 17.02 -11.55 -0.68
C GLU A 71 16.77 -10.94 0.70
N TYR A 72 15.59 -11.20 1.27
CA TYR A 72 15.12 -10.66 2.55
C TYR A 72 14.61 -11.73 3.54
N PRO A 73 15.24 -12.90 3.68
CA PRO A 73 14.75 -13.95 4.58
C PRO A 73 14.72 -13.51 6.05
N GLU A 74 15.55 -12.52 6.43
CA GLU A 74 15.53 -11.95 7.78
C GLU A 74 14.23 -11.21 8.13
N LEU A 75 13.39 -10.92 7.13
CA LEU A 75 12.11 -10.25 7.32
C LEU A 75 10.96 -11.22 7.61
N GLU A 76 11.19 -12.54 7.56
CA GLU A 76 10.19 -13.57 7.88
C GLU A 76 9.50 -13.39 9.25
N PRO A 77 10.19 -12.96 10.33
CA PRO A 77 9.51 -12.66 11.59
C PRO A 77 8.47 -11.55 11.48
N PHE A 78 8.69 -10.56 10.60
CA PHE A 78 7.70 -9.49 10.41
C PHE A 78 6.43 -10.05 9.77
N ASP A 79 6.58 -10.94 8.79
CA ASP A 79 5.45 -11.61 8.16
C ASP A 79 4.66 -12.44 9.18
N LYS A 80 5.38 -13.30 9.90
CA LYS A 80 4.84 -14.20 10.92
C LYS A 80 4.01 -13.48 12.00
N TYR A 81 4.45 -12.31 12.46
CA TYR A 81 3.80 -11.63 13.58
C TYR A 81 2.81 -10.54 13.17
N PHE A 82 2.98 -9.95 11.98
CA PHE A 82 2.22 -8.74 11.61
C PHE A 82 1.34 -8.90 10.37
N SER A 83 1.66 -9.77 9.41
CA SER A 83 0.91 -9.86 8.15
C SER A 83 -0.57 -10.16 8.36
N ASP A 84 -0.89 -11.12 9.22
CA ASP A 84 -2.28 -11.46 9.56
C ASP A 84 -3.04 -10.28 10.17
N ARG A 85 -2.38 -9.49 11.01
CA ARG A 85 -3.00 -8.33 11.66
C ARG A 85 -3.22 -7.21 10.68
N ILE A 86 -2.23 -6.94 9.83
CA ILE A 86 -2.34 -5.96 8.75
C ILE A 86 -3.48 -6.37 7.82
N ALA A 87 -3.46 -7.58 7.25
CA ALA A 87 -4.48 -8.06 6.32
C ALA A 87 -5.92 -7.94 6.89
N LYS A 88 -6.10 -8.27 8.18
CA LYS A 88 -7.40 -8.13 8.88
C LYS A 88 -7.91 -6.70 8.93
N VAL A 89 -7.03 -5.71 9.04
CA VAL A 89 -7.44 -4.30 9.13
C VAL A 89 -7.47 -3.62 7.76
N THR A 90 -6.61 -4.01 6.81
CA THR A 90 -6.53 -3.34 5.49
C THR A 90 -7.75 -3.61 4.63
N MET A 91 -8.26 -4.85 4.59
CA MET A 91 -9.40 -5.20 3.73
C MET A 91 -10.69 -4.45 4.10
N PRO A 92 -11.11 -4.39 5.38
CA PRO A 92 -12.30 -3.65 5.76
C PRO A 92 -12.17 -2.13 5.64
N SER A 93 -10.95 -1.59 5.77
CA SER A 93 -10.71 -0.13 5.83
C SER A 93 -10.28 0.50 4.50
N SER A 94 -9.88 -0.30 3.51
CA SER A 94 -9.46 0.20 2.19
C SER A 94 -10.61 0.42 1.22
N GLY A 95 -11.80 -0.14 1.50
CA GLY A 95 -12.89 -0.18 0.52
C GLY A 95 -12.55 -1.01 -0.73
N LEU A 96 -11.42 -1.73 -0.73
CA LEU A 96 -11.03 -2.63 -1.80
C LEU A 96 -11.77 -3.95 -1.62
N GLU A 97 -12.95 -4.02 -2.21
CA GLU A 97 -13.68 -5.26 -2.38
C GLU A 97 -13.05 -6.07 -3.51
N HIS A 98 -13.11 -7.41 -3.45
CA HIS A 98 -12.83 -8.20 -4.64
C HIS A 98 -13.88 -7.85 -5.70
N GLN A 99 -13.52 -6.96 -6.63
CA GLN A 99 -14.38 -6.70 -7.79
C GLN A 99 -14.57 -8.03 -8.50
N LYS A 100 -15.82 -8.39 -8.82
CA LYS A 100 -16.12 -9.56 -9.63
C LYS A 100 -15.33 -9.42 -10.92
N THR A 101 -14.34 -10.27 -11.12
CA THR A 101 -13.60 -10.35 -12.37
C THR A 101 -14.58 -10.74 -13.46
N ALA A 102 -14.85 -9.82 -14.39
CA ALA A 102 -15.55 -10.18 -15.60
C ALA A 102 -14.55 -10.94 -16.49
N GLU A 103 -14.89 -12.15 -16.93
CA GLU A 103 -14.10 -12.91 -17.93
C GLU A 103 -14.28 -12.29 -19.33
N VAL A 104 -13.92 -11.02 -19.48
CA VAL A 104 -13.97 -10.33 -20.75
C VAL A 104 -12.55 -10.22 -21.29
N PRO A 105 -12.26 -10.76 -22.48
CA PRO A 105 -10.97 -10.55 -23.15
C PRO A 105 -10.68 -9.06 -23.28
N ALA A 106 -9.44 -8.63 -23.01
CA ALA A 106 -9.06 -7.22 -22.99
C ALA A 106 -9.46 -6.46 -24.27
N GLU A 107 -9.43 -7.15 -25.41
CA GLU A 107 -9.82 -6.62 -26.73
C GLU A 107 -11.31 -6.22 -26.82
N ARG A 108 -12.17 -6.81 -25.99
CA ARG A 108 -13.63 -6.58 -25.98
C ARG A 108 -14.12 -5.83 -24.74
N ALA A 109 -13.21 -5.42 -23.86
CA ALA A 109 -13.55 -4.75 -22.61
C ALA A 109 -14.30 -3.43 -22.84
N GLY A 110 -13.90 -2.64 -23.85
CA GLY A 110 -14.56 -1.37 -24.20
C GLY A 110 -15.96 -1.51 -24.80
N GLU A 111 -16.33 -2.70 -25.28
CA GLU A 111 -17.69 -3.00 -25.78
C GLU A 111 -18.60 -3.54 -24.66
N ALA A 112 -18.03 -4.32 -23.74
CA ALA A 112 -18.77 -5.04 -22.71
C ALA A 112 -18.92 -4.27 -21.39
N ILE A 113 -18.04 -3.30 -21.14
CA ILE A 113 -18.04 -2.47 -19.93
C ILE A 113 -18.22 -1.01 -20.38
N PRO A 114 -19.46 -0.49 -20.40
CA PRO A 114 -19.69 0.89 -20.77
C PRO A 114 -19.03 1.82 -19.73
N ASP A 115 -18.39 2.89 -20.21
CA ASP A 115 -17.85 3.92 -19.34
C ASP A 115 -18.92 4.46 -18.39
N ALA A 116 -18.52 4.74 -17.15
CA ALA A 116 -19.42 5.36 -16.19
C ALA A 116 -19.90 6.71 -16.73
N THR A 117 -21.22 6.89 -16.84
CA THR A 117 -21.80 8.16 -17.28
C THR A 117 -21.47 9.29 -16.30
N GLY A 118 -20.74 10.29 -16.76
CA GLY A 118 -20.40 11.49 -15.99
C GLY A 118 -19.10 12.13 -16.48
N ALA A 119 -18.93 13.43 -16.28
CA ALA A 119 -17.64 14.07 -16.50
C ALA A 119 -16.65 13.51 -15.47
N LEU A 120 -15.45 13.12 -15.91
CA LEU A 120 -14.35 12.81 -15.02
C LEU A 120 -14.12 14.02 -14.12
N ALA A 121 -14.12 13.80 -12.80
CA ALA A 121 -13.79 14.87 -11.87
C ALA A 121 -12.33 15.31 -12.12
N GLY A 122 -12.14 16.54 -12.61
CA GLY A 122 -10.81 17.13 -12.81
C GLY A 122 -10.51 17.75 -14.18
N ASN A 123 -11.51 17.94 -15.05
CA ASN A 123 -11.38 18.81 -16.24
C ASN A 123 -11.95 20.20 -15.97
#